data_AF-A0A537J015-F1
#
_entry.id   AF-A0A537J015-F1
#
_cell.length_a   1.000
_cell.length_b   1.000
_cell.length_c   1.000
_cell.angle_alpha   90.00
_cell.angle_beta   90.00
_cell.angle_gamma   90.00
#
_symmetry.space_group_name_H-M   'P 1'
#
loop_
_entity.id
_entity.type
_entity.pdbx_description
1 polymer ?
#
loop_
_entity_poly.entity_id
_entity_poly.type
_entity_poly.pdbx_seq_one_letter_code
_entity_poly.pdbx_strand_id
1 'polypeptide(L)'
;MASSNAICRIGVFYDGSFFAYARRYYYQERDLGWLRYLPLHAFIEAFIAQKEQGYASYRVVYAAWHQGLFTSKKATPEQLRFDRNQHHDLMHAGVEARYLPMSQTQGEKGIDVALAVDALQVGLDGKIDIAVLVTGGGD
;
A
#
# COMPACT_ATOMS: atom_id res chain seq x y z
N MET A 1 27.36 -11.75 2.14
CA MET A 1 26.52 -12.96 2.14
C MET A 1 25.63 -12.87 3.37
N ALA A 2 24.32 -12.82 3.19
CA ALA A 2 23.39 -12.80 4.33
C ALA A 2 23.60 -14.09 5.15
N SER A 3 23.63 -13.97 6.48
CA SER A 3 23.80 -15.14 7.37
C SER A 3 22.66 -16.12 7.16
N SER A 4 22.90 -17.41 7.33
CA SER A 4 21.94 -18.51 7.09
C SER A 4 20.62 -18.46 7.88
N ASN A 5 20.44 -17.47 8.77
CA ASN A 5 19.21 -17.18 9.53
C ASN A 5 18.60 -15.79 9.24
N ALA A 6 19.02 -15.10 8.18
CA ALA A 6 18.54 -13.75 7.90
C ALA A 6 17.09 -13.75 7.38
N ILE A 7 16.27 -12.83 7.90
CA ILE A 7 14.93 -12.53 7.40
C ILE A 7 15.07 -11.47 6.30
N CYS A 8 14.46 -11.68 5.14
CA CYS A 8 14.24 -10.64 4.14
C CYS A 8 13.07 -9.75 4.58
N ARG A 9 13.38 -8.49 4.90
CA ARG A 9 12.42 -7.49 5.39
C ARG A 9 11.80 -6.77 4.21
N ILE A 10 10.53 -7.02 3.96
CA ILE A 10 9.80 -6.45 2.83
C ILE A 10 8.97 -5.24 3.32
N GLY A 11 9.13 -4.11 2.64
CA GLY A 11 8.26 -2.94 2.78
C GLY A 11 7.26 -2.87 1.62
N VAL A 12 5.97 -2.73 1.89
CA VAL A 12 4.92 -2.61 0.87
C VAL A 12 4.33 -1.20 0.88
N PHE A 13 4.36 -0.52 -0.26
CA PHE A 13 3.92 0.86 -0.40
C PHE A 13 2.79 0.91 -1.44
N TYR A 14 1.59 1.23 -0.97
CA TYR A 14 0.40 1.31 -1.79
C TYR A 14 0.13 2.73 -2.25
N ASP A 15 -0.02 2.89 -3.56
CA ASP A 15 -0.76 4.01 -4.15
C ASP A 15 -2.25 3.76 -3.91
N GLY A 16 -2.75 4.34 -2.83
CA GLY A 16 -4.08 4.07 -2.33
C GLY A 16 -5.19 4.56 -3.24
N SER A 17 -4.98 5.67 -3.95
CA SER A 17 -5.99 6.26 -4.83
C SER A 17 -6.19 5.42 -6.08
N PHE A 18 -5.09 5.00 -6.72
CA PHE A 18 -5.16 4.04 -7.82
C PHE A 18 -5.75 2.71 -7.35
N PHE A 19 -5.26 2.18 -6.22
CA PHE A 19 -5.67 0.87 -5.73
C PHE A 19 -7.15 0.84 -5.33
N ALA A 20 -7.68 1.91 -4.74
CA ALA A 20 -9.10 2.05 -4.43
C ALA A 20 -9.97 2.00 -5.68
N TYR A 21 -9.55 2.69 -6.75
CA TYR A 21 -10.23 2.65 -8.05
C TYR A 21 -10.22 1.22 -8.63
N ALA A 22 -9.04 0.59 -8.73
CA ALA A 22 -8.90 -0.74 -9.30
C ALA A 22 -9.72 -1.78 -8.52
N ARG A 23 -9.64 -1.75 -7.18
CA ARG A 23 -10.40 -2.67 -6.33
C ARG A 23 -11.90 -2.51 -6.51
N ARG A 24 -12.39 -1.27 -6.61
CA ARG A 24 -13.82 -1.02 -6.84
C ARG A 24 -14.29 -1.64 -8.15
N TYR A 25 -13.51 -1.49 -9.23
CA TYR A 25 -13.81 -2.13 -10.51
C TYR A 25 -13.90 -3.66 -10.39
N TYR A 26 -12.90 -4.31 -9.78
CA TYR A 26 -12.93 -5.78 -9.64
C TYR A 26 -14.01 -6.28 -8.69
N TYR A 27 -14.37 -5.49 -7.67
CA TYR A 27 -15.44 -5.84 -6.74
C TYR A 27 -16.83 -5.70 -7.38
N GLN A 28 -17.10 -4.60 -8.08
CA GLN A 28 -18.43 -4.29 -8.61
C GLN A 28 -18.67 -4.88 -10.00
N GLU A 29 -17.71 -4.75 -10.92
CA GLU A 29 -17.88 -5.11 -12.33
C GLU A 29 -17.46 -6.55 -12.64
N ARG A 30 -16.63 -7.16 -11.79
CA ARG A 30 -16.07 -8.51 -12.01
C ARG A 30 -16.49 -9.54 -10.98
N ASP A 31 -17.20 -9.12 -9.92
CA ASP A 31 -17.69 -9.98 -8.82
C ASP A 31 -16.61 -10.92 -8.24
N LEU A 32 -15.37 -10.42 -8.12
CA LEU A 32 -14.24 -11.21 -7.60
C LEU A 32 -14.09 -11.13 -6.07
N GLY A 33 -15.04 -10.50 -5.39
CA GLY A 33 -15.01 -10.28 -3.95
C GLY A 33 -14.04 -9.17 -3.52
N TRP A 34 -13.94 -8.98 -2.20
CA TRP A 34 -13.15 -7.91 -1.60
C TRP A 34 -11.70 -8.32 -1.39
N LEU A 35 -10.76 -7.53 -1.89
CA LEU A 35 -9.34 -7.78 -1.70
C LEU A 35 -8.96 -7.61 -0.23
N ARG A 36 -8.21 -8.58 0.30
CA ARG A 36 -7.71 -8.57 1.67
C ARG A 36 -6.18 -8.40 1.67
N TYR A 37 -5.69 -7.49 2.50
CA TYR A 37 -4.26 -7.15 2.57
C TYR A 37 -3.40 -8.30 3.09
N LEU A 38 -3.82 -9.01 4.14
CA LEU A 38 -3.01 -10.11 4.70
C LEU A 38 -2.74 -11.25 3.70
N PRO A 39 -3.74 -11.76 2.95
CA PRO A 39 -3.48 -12.68 1.84
C PRO A 39 -2.61 -12.10 0.74
N LEU A 40 -2.76 -10.80 0.42
CA LEU A 40 -1.91 -10.13 -0.56
C LEU A 40 -0.45 -10.05 -0.09
N HIS A 41 -0.20 -9.74 1.18
CA HIS A 41 1.14 -9.74 1.77
C HIS A 41 1.76 -11.13 1.70
N ALA A 42 1.01 -12.19 2.07
CA ALA A 42 1.49 -13.56 1.96
C ALA A 42 1.83 -13.95 0.51
N PHE A 43 1.03 -13.49 -0.45
CA PHE A 43 1.33 -13.65 -1.87
C PHE A 43 2.63 -12.93 -2.27
N ILE A 44 2.82 -11.68 -1.85
CA ILE A 44 4.03 -10.89 -2.11
C ILE A 44 5.27 -11.57 -1.51
N GLU A 45 5.19 -12.05 -0.27
CA GLU A 45 6.27 -12.81 0.40
C GLU A 45 6.66 -14.03 -0.44
N ALA A 46 5.68 -14.82 -0.88
CA ALA A 46 5.91 -16.01 -1.69
C ALA A 46 6.47 -15.67 -3.08
N PHE A 47 5.97 -14.61 -3.71
CA PHE A 47 6.43 -14.15 -5.02
C PHE A 47 7.90 -13.70 -4.96
N ILE A 48 8.28 -12.92 -3.95
CA ILE A 48 9.66 -12.48 -3.76
C ILE A 48 10.57 -13.67 -3.46
N ALA A 49 10.15 -14.60 -2.60
CA ALA A 49 10.93 -15.79 -2.29
C ALA A 49 11.26 -16.65 -3.54
N GLN A 50 10.42 -16.61 -4.58
CA GLN A 50 10.69 -17.29 -5.85
C GLN A 50 11.70 -16.55 -6.74
N LYS A 51 11.85 -15.23 -6.56
CA LYS A 51 12.68 -14.37 -7.41
C LYS A 51 14.03 -14.03 -6.78
N GLU A 52 14.05 -13.81 -5.48
CA GLU A 52 15.22 -13.43 -4.70
C GLU A 52 15.56 -14.57 -3.73
N GLN A 53 16.80 -15.06 -3.76
CA GLN A 53 17.27 -16.15 -2.91
C GLN A 53 18.30 -15.65 -1.89
N GLY A 54 18.60 -16.48 -0.88
CA GLY A 54 19.65 -16.20 0.11
C GLY A 54 19.17 -15.73 1.48
N TYR A 55 17.85 -15.71 1.72
CA TYR A 55 17.26 -15.48 3.03
C TYR A 55 16.56 -16.75 3.55
N ALA A 56 16.51 -16.90 4.88
CA ALA A 56 15.85 -18.03 5.53
C ALA A 56 14.33 -17.87 5.56
N SER A 57 13.83 -16.63 5.55
CA SER A 57 12.40 -16.30 5.47
C SER A 57 12.18 -14.93 4.86
N TYR A 58 10.96 -14.68 4.39
CA TYR A 58 10.54 -13.45 3.71
C TYR A 58 9.30 -12.93 4.43
N ARG A 59 9.36 -11.69 4.92
CA ARG A 59 8.27 -11.12 5.72
C ARG A 59 8.01 -9.68 5.35
N VAL A 60 6.73 -9.35 5.15
CA VAL A 60 6.28 -7.96 5.15
C VAL A 60 6.41 -7.44 6.58
N VAL A 61 7.34 -6.53 6.80
CA VAL A 61 7.60 -5.92 8.11
C VAL A 61 7.13 -4.46 8.19
N TYR A 62 6.85 -3.85 7.05
CA TYR A 62 6.32 -2.50 6.93
C TYR A 62 5.31 -2.46 5.78
N ALA A 63 4.20 -1.78 5.99
CA ALA A 63 3.24 -1.50 4.93
C ALA A 63 2.62 -0.13 5.13
N ALA A 64 2.55 0.67 4.06
CA ALA A 64 1.98 2.01 4.10
C ALA A 64 1.03 2.26 2.91
N TRP A 65 -0.05 2.98 3.19
CA TRP A 65 -1.11 3.34 2.24
C TRP A 65 -1.14 4.85 2.03
N HIS A 66 -0.83 5.30 0.83
CA HIS A 66 -0.76 6.72 0.49
C HIS A 66 -2.00 7.12 -0.30
N GLN A 67 -2.85 8.00 0.25
CA GLN A 67 -4.09 8.40 -0.43
C GLN A 67 -4.47 9.85 -0.14
N GLY A 68 -4.94 10.57 -1.15
CA GLY A 68 -5.60 11.85 -0.97
C GLY A 68 -6.99 11.68 -0.36
N LEU A 69 -7.35 12.55 0.58
CA LEU A 69 -8.71 12.62 1.12
C LEU A 69 -9.38 13.95 0.79
N PHE A 70 -10.60 13.88 0.28
CA PHE A 70 -11.45 15.05 0.16
C PHE A 70 -11.88 15.55 1.53
N THR A 71 -12.00 16.87 1.68
CA THR A 71 -12.70 17.44 2.85
C THR A 71 -14.14 16.95 2.90
N SER A 72 -14.73 16.88 4.09
CA SER A 72 -16.14 16.48 4.27
C SER A 72 -17.14 17.31 3.46
N LYS A 73 -16.81 18.58 3.14
CA LYS A 73 -17.64 19.45 2.29
C LYS A 73 -17.67 19.05 0.82
N LYS A 74 -16.66 18.30 0.36
CA LYS A 74 -16.47 17.89 -1.05
C LYS A 74 -16.68 16.39 -1.25
N ALA A 75 -16.66 15.59 -0.19
CA ALA A 75 -16.90 14.17 -0.23
C ALA A 75 -18.41 13.85 -0.20
N THR A 76 -18.83 12.84 -0.95
CA THR A 76 -20.19 12.28 -0.82
C THR A 76 -20.28 11.39 0.43
N PRO A 77 -21.50 11.13 0.96
CA PRO A 77 -21.68 10.19 2.06
C PRO A 77 -21.11 8.80 1.77
N GLU A 78 -21.19 8.33 0.52
CA GLU A 78 -20.65 7.05 0.09
C GLU A 78 -19.13 7.03 0.11
N GLN A 79 -18.48 8.12 -0.32
CA GLN A 79 -17.02 8.26 -0.25
C GLN A 79 -16.55 8.23 1.20
N LEU A 80 -17.19 9.00 2.09
CA LEU A 80 -16.85 9.01 3.52
C LEU A 80 -17.00 7.62 4.16
N ARG A 81 -18.06 6.89 3.81
CA ARG A 81 -18.28 5.52 4.28
C ARG A 81 -17.19 4.57 3.76
N PHE A 82 -16.83 4.68 2.48
CA PHE A 82 -15.79 3.85 1.88
C PHE A 82 -14.42 4.14 2.49
N ASP A 83 -14.04 5.41 2.64
CA ASP A 83 -12.78 5.83 3.27
C ASP A 83 -12.71 5.31 4.71
N ARG A 84 -13.83 5.35 5.44
CA ARG A 84 -13.91 4.79 6.79
C ARG A 84 -13.72 3.28 6.81
N ASN A 85 -14.41 2.54 5.94
CA ASN A 85 -14.25 1.09 5.83
C ASN A 85 -12.82 0.72 5.44
N GLN A 86 -12.23 1.48 4.51
CA GLN A 86 -10.84 1.30 4.12
C GLN A 86 -9.89 1.47 5.29
N HIS A 87 -10.07 2.53 6.06
CA HIS A 87 -9.23 2.78 7.23
C HIS A 87 -9.28 1.61 8.22
N HIS A 88 -10.45 1.00 8.42
CA HIS A 88 -10.58 -0.21 9.24
C HIS A 88 -9.84 -1.41 8.66
N ASP A 89 -9.95 -1.66 7.35
CA ASP A 89 -9.22 -2.74 6.69
C ASP A 89 -7.70 -2.57 6.84
N LEU A 90 -7.20 -1.34 6.68
CA LEU A 90 -5.79 -1.00 6.86
C LEU A 90 -5.34 -1.24 8.31
N MET A 91 -6.12 -0.76 9.29
CA MET A 91 -5.84 -0.99 10.72
C MET A 91 -5.78 -2.47 11.06
N HIS A 92 -6.75 -3.27 10.58
CA HIS A 92 -6.76 -4.72 10.82
C HIS A 92 -5.60 -5.45 10.17
N ALA A 93 -5.06 -4.93 9.07
CA ALA A 93 -3.93 -5.49 8.37
C ALA A 93 -2.57 -4.97 8.86
N GLY A 94 -2.54 -4.00 9.78
CA GLY A 94 -1.31 -3.34 10.21
C GLY A 94 -0.68 -2.48 9.11
N VAL A 95 -1.47 -1.98 8.16
CA VAL A 95 -1.01 -1.07 7.11
C VAL A 95 -1.17 0.37 7.60
N GLU A 96 -0.09 1.13 7.61
CA GLU A 96 -0.08 2.51 8.08
C GLU A 96 -0.77 3.43 7.05
N ALA A 97 -1.78 4.17 7.47
CA ALA A 97 -2.47 5.12 6.60
C ALA A 97 -1.75 6.47 6.56
N ARG A 98 -1.25 6.85 5.38
CA ARG A 98 -0.60 8.12 5.07
C ARG A 98 -1.52 8.98 4.20
N TYR A 99 -2.46 9.67 4.85
CA TYR A 99 -3.41 10.52 4.15
C TYR A 99 -2.88 11.92 3.90
N LEU A 100 -3.09 12.43 2.68
CA LEU A 100 -2.85 13.84 2.34
C LEU A 100 -4.17 14.57 2.05
N PRO A 101 -4.32 15.85 2.42
CA PRO A 101 -5.49 16.61 2.04
C PRO A 101 -5.50 16.86 0.53
N MET A 102 -6.57 16.47 -0.16
CA MET A 102 -6.74 16.83 -1.57
C MET A 102 -6.91 18.33 -1.73
N SER A 103 -6.34 18.88 -2.82
CA SER A 103 -6.57 20.26 -3.20
C SER A 103 -8.04 20.46 -3.60
N GLN A 104 -8.65 21.52 -3.10
CA GLN A 104 -10.03 21.86 -3.45
C GLN A 104 -10.17 22.33 -4.91
N THR A 105 -9.08 22.71 -5.56
CA THR A 105 -9.05 23.26 -6.92
C THR A 105 -8.27 22.40 -7.92
N GLN A 106 -7.29 21.63 -7.46
CA GLN A 106 -6.38 20.87 -8.34
C GLN A 106 -6.51 19.35 -8.18
N GLY A 107 -7.40 18.85 -7.30
CA GLY A 107 -7.57 17.43 -7.03
C GLY A 107 -6.43 16.84 -6.19
N GLU A 108 -6.13 15.56 -6.41
CA GLU A 108 -5.03 14.87 -5.75
C GLU A 108 -3.68 15.30 -6.34
N LYS A 109 -2.71 15.62 -5.48
CA LYS A 109 -1.36 16.00 -5.90
C LYS A 109 -0.34 15.58 -4.84
N GLY A 110 0.78 15.01 -5.27
CA GLY A 110 1.92 14.70 -4.42
C GLY A 110 1.83 13.37 -3.66
N ILE A 111 0.87 12.51 -3.98
CA ILE A 111 0.78 11.15 -3.40
C ILE A 111 1.91 10.26 -3.93
N ASP A 112 2.17 10.33 -5.23
CA ASP A 112 3.33 9.79 -5.92
C ASP A 112 4.64 10.17 -5.21
N VAL A 113 4.84 11.47 -4.97
CA VAL A 113 6.03 12.00 -4.31
C VAL A 113 6.09 11.54 -2.85
N ALA A 114 4.99 11.59 -2.12
CA ALA A 114 4.95 11.16 -0.72
C ALA A 114 5.27 9.67 -0.57
N LEU A 115 4.72 8.83 -1.44
CA LEU A 115 5.00 7.40 -1.49
C LEU A 115 6.48 7.14 -1.80
N ALA A 116 7.03 7.82 -2.81
CA ALA A 116 8.44 7.67 -3.19
C ALA A 116 9.39 8.10 -2.06
N VAL A 117 9.08 9.22 -1.39
CA VAL A 117 9.86 9.72 -0.25
C VAL A 117 9.77 8.77 0.94
N ASP A 118 8.59 8.23 1.26
CA ASP A 118 8.43 7.26 2.34
C ASP A 118 9.21 5.97 2.06
N ALA A 119 9.12 5.44 0.83
CA ALA A 119 9.88 4.26 0.41
C ALA A 119 11.39 4.48 0.50
N LEU A 120 11.88 5.63 0.03
CA LEU A 120 13.29 6.00 0.13
C LEU A 120 13.74 6.12 1.59
N GLN A 121 12.98 6.83 2.43
CA GLN A 121 13.29 7.03 3.85
C GLN A 121 13.36 5.70 4.59
N VAL A 122 12.35 4.84 4.43
CA VAL A 122 12.29 3.53 5.09
C VAL A 122 13.44 2.62 4.63
N GLY A 123 13.80 2.68 3.35
CA GLY A 123 14.97 1.98 2.82
C GLY A 123 16.30 2.49 3.40
N LEU A 124 16.51 3.81 3.43
CA LEU A 124 17.73 4.44 3.96
C LEU A 124 17.90 4.23 5.47
N ASP A 125 16.80 4.18 6.22
CA ASP A 125 16.79 3.82 7.63
C ASP A 125 17.18 2.34 7.88
N GLY A 126 17.35 1.55 6.80
CA GLY A 126 17.69 0.13 6.86
C GLY A 126 16.58 -0.71 7.45
N LYS A 127 15.32 -0.24 7.43
CA LYS A 127 14.15 -0.96 7.98
C LYS A 127 13.73 -2.12 7.08
N ILE A 128 14.01 -2.02 5.79
CA ILE A 128 13.64 -3.00 4.77
C ILE A 128 14.84 -3.35 3.89
N ASP A 129 14.81 -4.55 3.33
CA ASP A 129 15.77 -5.05 2.33
C ASP A 129 15.18 -4.94 0.92
N ILE A 130 13.86 -5.06 0.78
CA ILE A 130 13.12 -4.96 -0.49
C ILE A 130 11.93 -4.02 -0.33
N ALA A 131 11.79 -3.06 -1.25
CA ALA A 131 10.60 -2.23 -1.39
C ALA A 131 9.70 -2.78 -2.50
N VAL A 132 8.42 -2.93 -2.20
CA VAL A 132 7.37 -3.32 -3.15
C VAL A 132 6.45 -2.13 -3.36
N LEU A 133 6.41 -1.62 -4.59
CA LEU A 133 5.52 -0.53 -4.97
C LEU A 133 4.28 -1.12 -5.62
N VAL A 134 3.11 -0.88 -5.01
CA VAL A 134 1.82 -1.29 -5.55
C VAL A 134 1.14 -0.05 -6.11
N THR A 135 1.41 0.22 -7.38
CA THR A 135 0.91 1.39 -8.11
C THR A 135 0.42 1.00 -9.50
N GLY A 136 -0.38 1.87 -10.11
CA GLY A 136 -0.74 1.81 -11.53
C GLY A 136 -0.12 2.94 -12.37
N GLY A 137 0.59 3.87 -11.74
CA GLY A 137 1.36 4.91 -12.41
C GLY A 137 2.76 4.41 -12.78
N GLY A 138 3.32 4.94 -13.88
CA GLY A 138 4.69 4.64 -14.31
C GLY A 138 5.67 5.80 -14.10
N ASP A 139 5.21 6.90 -13.49
CA ASP A 139 5.95 8.14 -13.25
C ASP A 139 6.95 8.01 -12.08
#